data_AF-A0A531MF76-F1
#
_entry.id   AF-A0A531MF76-F1
#
_cell.length_a   1.000
_cell.length_b   1.000
_cell.length_c   1.000
_cell.angle_alpha   90.00
_cell.angle_beta   90.00
_cell.angle_gamma   90.00
#
_symmetry.space_group_name_H-M   'P 1'
#
loop_
_entity.id
_entity.type
_entity.pdbx_description
1 polymer ?
#
loop_
_entity_poly.entity_id
_entity_poly.type
_entity_poly.pdbx_seq_one_letter_code
_entity_poly.pdbx_strand_id
1 'polypeptide(L)'
;DGEMHADSALSEHLRQRVYPHSRLKGEANLLVFPNLDSANITLTALRAMMDALHVGPILLGTDKPAHILTPSVTSRGVVNMTALAVVEAAHKAQAIANLD
;
A
#
# COMPACT_ATOMS: atom_id res chain seq x y z
N ASP A 1 10.08 10.56 -3.81
CA ASP A 1 10.99 11.36 -2.97
C ASP A 1 11.05 10.72 -1.60
N GLY A 2 12.09 10.93 -0.81
CA GLY A 2 12.35 10.09 0.36
C GLY A 2 13.11 10.77 1.50
N GLU A 3 13.15 10.06 2.63
CA GLU A 3 13.55 10.54 3.97
C GLU A 3 12.74 11.76 4.44
N MET A 4 11.51 11.49 4.88
CA MET A 4 10.65 12.52 5.45
C MET A 4 9.71 11.97 6.51
N HIS A 5 9.26 12.88 7.37
CA HIS A 5 8.20 12.62 8.33
C HIS A 5 6.85 12.47 7.62
N ALA A 6 5.94 11.69 8.23
CA ALA A 6 4.64 11.39 7.64
C ALA A 6 3.76 12.64 7.44
N ASP A 7 3.86 13.62 8.32
CA ASP A 7 3.16 14.91 8.20
C ASP A 7 3.60 15.69 6.96
N SER A 8 4.91 15.70 6.69
CA SER A 8 5.50 16.32 5.50
C SER A 8 5.19 15.51 4.24
N ALA A 9 5.08 14.18 4.33
CA ALA A 9 4.64 13.37 3.20
C ALA A 9 3.17 13.68 2.82
N LEU A 10 2.29 13.76 3.82
CA LEU A 10 0.85 13.91 3.63
C LEU A 10 0.42 15.38 3.38
N SER A 11 1.16 16.37 3.86
CA SER A 11 0.85 17.78 3.62
C SER A 11 1.85 18.41 2.64
N GLU A 12 1.41 18.67 1.41
CA GLU A 12 2.24 19.37 0.41
C GLU A 12 2.71 20.75 0.89
N HIS A 13 1.84 21.48 1.57
CA HIS A 13 2.16 22.81 2.11
C HIS A 13 3.28 22.76 3.16
N LEU A 14 3.24 21.77 4.07
CA LEU A 14 4.33 21.56 5.02
C LEU A 14 5.60 21.10 4.29
N ARG A 15 5.46 20.18 3.32
CA ARG A 15 6.56 19.65 2.53
C ARG A 15 7.32 20.74 1.79
N GLN A 16 6.63 21.67 1.14
CA GLN A 16 7.29 22.76 0.39
C GLN A 16 8.12 23.68 1.30
N ARG A 17 7.75 23.80 2.58
CA ARG A 17 8.52 24.58 3.56
C ARG A 17 9.77 23.85 4.04
N VAL A 18 9.65 22.56 4.36
CA VAL A 18 10.74 21.76 4.94
C VAL A 18 11.67 21.18 3.86
N TYR A 19 11.10 20.83 2.70
CA TYR A 19 11.75 20.18 1.57
C TYR A 19 11.45 20.94 0.26
N PRO A 20 11.98 22.17 0.08
CA PRO A 20 11.63 23.05 -1.05
C PRO A 20 12.03 22.50 -2.42
N HIS A 21 12.95 21.53 -2.46
CA HIS A 21 13.39 20.85 -3.69
C HIS A 21 12.71 19.49 -3.90
N SER A 22 11.66 19.20 -3.13
CA SER A 22 10.99 17.92 -3.24
C SER A 22 10.40 17.71 -4.62
N ARG A 23 10.58 16.49 -5.16
CA ARG A 23 10.00 16.09 -6.45
C ARG A 23 8.55 15.59 -6.32
N LEU A 24 8.06 15.36 -5.10
CA LEU A 24 6.68 14.95 -4.84
C LEU A 24 5.71 16.12 -5.09
N LYS A 25 4.62 15.82 -5.79
CA LYS A 25 3.52 16.75 -6.05
C LYS A 25 2.27 16.27 -5.34
N GLY A 26 1.49 17.18 -4.76
CA GLY A 26 0.30 16.83 -4.00
C GLY A 26 0.61 16.04 -2.72
N GLU A 27 -0.39 15.38 -2.16
CA GLU A 27 -0.25 14.53 -0.98
C GLU A 27 0.38 13.18 -1.38
N ALA A 28 1.28 12.65 -0.55
CA ALA A 28 1.85 11.33 -0.80
C ALA A 28 0.77 10.25 -0.70
N ASN A 29 0.67 9.40 -1.72
CA ASN A 29 -0.28 8.29 -1.80
C ASN A 29 0.36 6.91 -1.50
N LEU A 30 1.68 6.87 -1.31
CA LEU A 30 2.44 5.67 -0.94
C LEU A 30 3.42 6.04 0.17
N LEU A 31 3.29 5.35 1.30
CA LEU A 31 4.18 5.48 2.45
C LEU A 31 5.05 4.23 2.55
N VAL A 32 6.37 4.40 2.42
CA VAL A 32 7.36 3.34 2.62
C VAL A 32 7.97 3.52 3.99
N PHE A 33 7.88 2.50 4.83
CA PHE A 33 8.31 2.54 6.22
C PHE A 33 9.70 1.92 6.40
N PRO A 34 10.50 2.39 7.37
CA PRO A 34 11.85 1.88 7.60
C PRO A 34 11.88 0.45 8.17
N ASN A 35 10.80 0.00 8.81
CA ASN A 35 10.70 -1.35 9.39
C ASN A 35 9.24 -1.80 9.55
N LEU A 36 9.05 -3.07 9.91
CA LEU A 36 7.73 -3.68 10.07
C LEU A 36 6.93 -3.05 11.22
N ASP A 37 7.57 -2.72 12.34
CA ASP A 37 6.89 -2.18 13.52
C ASP A 37 6.27 -0.81 13.22
N SER A 38 7.03 0.10 12.62
CA SER A 38 6.53 1.42 12.19
C SER A 38 5.38 1.29 11.19
N ALA A 39 5.50 0.39 10.20
CA ALA A 39 4.42 0.13 9.25
C ALA A 39 3.15 -0.39 9.93
N ASN A 40 3.28 -1.39 10.81
CA ASN A 40 2.15 -2.04 11.45
C ASN A 40 1.44 -1.12 12.46
N ILE A 41 2.20 -0.37 13.26
CA ILE A 41 1.65 0.61 14.20
C ILE A 41 0.88 1.70 13.43
N THR A 42 1.48 2.28 12.38
CA THR A 42 0.80 3.33 11.61
C THR A 42 -0.45 2.80 10.90
N LEU A 43 -0.38 1.61 10.27
CA LEU A 43 -1.53 1.00 9.61
C LEU A 43 -2.70 0.74 10.58
N THR A 44 -2.41 0.16 11.73
CA THR A 44 -3.44 -0.17 12.73
C THR A 44 -4.03 1.08 13.38
N ALA A 45 -3.21 2.10 13.67
CA ALA A 45 -3.67 3.39 14.17
C ALA A 45 -4.58 4.11 13.16
N LEU A 46 -4.16 4.22 11.90
CA LEU A 46 -4.97 4.86 10.84
C LEU A 46 -6.29 4.11 10.61
N ARG A 47 -6.25 2.78 10.58
CA ARG A 47 -7.45 1.94 10.46
C ARG A 47 -8.43 2.22 11.60
N ALA A 48 -7.96 2.29 12.84
CA ALA A 48 -8.80 2.54 14.00
C ALA A 48 -9.35 3.98 14.05
N MET A 49 -8.55 4.97 13.65
CA MET A 49 -8.94 6.38 13.70
C MET A 49 -9.90 6.79 12.58
N MET A 50 -9.76 6.20 11.39
CA MET A 50 -10.48 6.64 10.20
C MET A 50 -11.66 5.73 9.83
N ASP A 51 -11.91 4.67 10.60
CA ASP A 51 -12.83 3.57 10.26
C ASP A 51 -12.60 3.08 8.81
N ALA A 52 -11.34 3.08 8.39
CA ALA A 52 -10.98 2.86 6.99
C ALA A 52 -11.16 1.40 6.61
N LEU A 53 -11.71 1.17 5.40
CA LEU A 53 -11.81 -0.17 4.83
C LEU A 53 -10.42 -0.67 4.45
N HIS A 54 -9.85 -1.53 5.28
CA HIS A 54 -8.57 -2.18 5.03
C HIS A 54 -8.70 -3.30 4.00
N VAL A 55 -7.91 -3.24 2.94
CA VAL A 55 -7.73 -4.32 1.95
C VAL A 55 -6.29 -4.82 2.04
N GLY A 56 -6.11 -6.05 2.53
CA GLY A 56 -4.80 -6.65 2.73
C GLY A 56 -4.76 -7.65 3.90
N PRO A 57 -3.58 -8.18 4.23
CA PRO A 57 -2.26 -7.85 3.66
C PRO A 57 -2.06 -8.40 2.24
N ILE A 58 -1.32 -7.66 1.41
CA ILE A 58 -0.99 -8.03 0.02
C ILE A 58 0.49 -8.44 -0.02
N LEU A 59 0.76 -9.67 -0.45
CA LEU A 59 2.13 -10.14 -0.67
C LEU A 59 2.61 -9.70 -2.05
N LEU A 60 3.87 -9.26 -2.12
CA LEU A 60 4.53 -8.85 -3.34
C LEU A 60 5.73 -9.76 -3.61
N GLY A 61 6.08 -9.96 -4.89
CA GLY A 61 7.29 -10.69 -5.29
C GLY A 61 7.14 -12.22 -5.37
N THR A 62 5.93 -12.77 -5.22
CA THR A 62 5.68 -14.20 -5.45
C THR A 62 5.69 -14.51 -6.96
N ASP A 63 6.04 -15.75 -7.33
CA ASP A 63 5.99 -16.23 -8.72
C ASP A 63 4.55 -16.21 -9.26
N LYS A 64 3.62 -16.78 -8.49
CA LYS A 64 2.17 -16.73 -8.74
C LYS A 64 1.45 -15.93 -7.64
N PRO A 65 0.32 -15.27 -7.94
CA PRO A 65 -0.42 -14.51 -6.93
C PRO A 65 -0.84 -15.41 -5.76
N ALA A 66 -0.41 -15.03 -4.56
CA ALA A 66 -0.74 -15.71 -3.33
C ALA A 66 -0.80 -14.67 -2.21
N HIS A 67 -1.86 -14.69 -1.40
CA HIS A 67 -2.06 -13.74 -0.32
C HIS A 67 -2.53 -14.46 0.94
N ILE A 68 -2.15 -13.93 2.11
CA ILE A 68 -2.49 -14.51 3.42
C ILE A 68 -3.57 -13.64 4.05
N LEU A 69 -4.68 -14.26 4.42
CA LEU A 69 -5.77 -13.58 5.14
C LEU A 69 -5.66 -13.84 6.64
N THR A 70 -6.06 -12.86 7.45
CA THR A 70 -6.17 -13.02 8.90
C THR A 70 -7.57 -13.51 9.28
N PRO A 71 -7.74 -14.19 10.44
CA PRO A 71 -9.07 -14.60 10.91
C PRO A 71 -10.06 -13.46 11.12
N SER A 72 -9.57 -12.22 11.24
CA SER A 72 -10.36 -11.00 11.38
C SER A 72 -10.89 -10.43 10.06
N VAL A 73 -10.61 -11.06 8.91
CA VAL A 73 -11.11 -10.64 7.60
C VAL A 73 -12.62 -10.90 7.49
N THR A 74 -13.35 -9.91 6.99
CA THR A 74 -14.79 -10.02 6.69
C THR A 74 -15.02 -10.78 5.38
N SER A 75 -16.24 -11.26 5.15
CA SER A 75 -16.65 -11.87 3.87
C SER A 75 -16.36 -10.96 2.67
N ARG A 76 -16.63 -9.66 2.80
CA ARG A 76 -16.30 -8.65 1.78
C ARG A 76 -14.78 -8.53 1.56
N GLY A 77 -13.98 -8.61 2.63
CA GLY A 77 -12.52 -8.65 2.54
C GLY A 77 -12.03 -9.86 1.75
N VAL A 78 -12.60 -11.05 1.96
CA VAL A 78 -12.27 -12.25 1.17
C VAL A 78 -12.56 -12.02 -0.31
N VAL A 79 -13.76 -11.51 -0.65
CA VAL A 79 -14.13 -11.22 -2.05
C VAL A 79 -13.18 -10.22 -2.69
N ASN A 80 -12.83 -9.13 -2.00
CA ASN A 80 -11.89 -8.13 -2.49
C ASN A 80 -10.50 -8.73 -2.76
N MET A 81 -10.00 -9.57 -1.85
CA MET A 81 -8.68 -10.20 -1.99
C MET A 81 -8.64 -11.24 -3.10
N THR A 82 -9.73 -11.98 -3.31
CA THR A 82 -9.88 -12.89 -4.46
C THR A 82 -9.87 -12.10 -5.77
N ALA A 83 -10.62 -11.00 -5.85
CA ALA A 83 -10.63 -10.16 -7.05
C ALA A 83 -9.23 -9.60 -7.35
N LEU A 84 -8.50 -9.15 -6.33
CA LEU A 84 -7.12 -8.70 -6.46
C LEU A 84 -6.20 -9.79 -7.02
N ALA A 85 -6.26 -11.01 -6.46
CA ALA A 85 -5.43 -12.13 -6.89
C ALA A 85 -5.69 -12.54 -8.36
N VAL A 86 -6.96 -12.49 -8.79
CA VAL A 86 -7.34 -12.76 -10.19
C VAL A 86 -6.74 -11.72 -11.15
N VAL A 87 -6.84 -10.43 -10.79
CA VAL A 87 -6.26 -9.34 -11.61
C VAL A 87 -4.74 -9.45 -11.67
N GLU A 88 -4.08 -9.75 -10.55
CA GLU A 88 -2.63 -9.96 -10.53
C GLU A 88 -2.22 -11.14 -11.43
N ALA A 89 -2.98 -12.24 -11.42
CA ALA A 89 -2.71 -13.40 -12.26
C ALA A 89 -2.84 -13.05 -13.74
N ALA A 90 -3.90 -12.33 -14.12
CA ALA A 90 -4.14 -11.89 -15.49
C ALA A 90 -3.01 -10.97 -15.99
N HIS A 91 -2.60 -9.99 -15.18
CA HIS A 91 -1.51 -9.08 -15.52
C HIS A 91 -0.17 -9.82 -15.69
N LYS A 92 0.17 -10.77 -14.81
CA LYS A 92 1.39 -11.57 -14.93
C LYS A 92 1.38 -12.43 -16.19
N ALA A 93 0.26 -13.10 -16.48
CA ALA A 93 0.13 -13.90 -17.71
C ALA A 93 0.30 -13.05 -18.97
N GLN A 94 -0.30 -11.85 -19.00
CA GLN A 94 -0.15 -10.91 -20.11
C GLN A 94 1.29 -10.39 -20.25
N ALA A 95 1.97 -10.10 -19.13
CA ALA A 95 3.36 -9.67 -19.14
C ALA A 95 4.29 -10.74 -19.74
N ILE A 96 4.08 -12.01 -19.38
CA ILE A 96 4.83 -13.15 -19.94
C ILE A 96 4.56 -13.28 -21.44
N ALA A 97 3.29 -13.20 -21.87
CA ALA A 97 2.93 -13.29 -23.29
C ALA A 97 3.49 -12.15 -24.16
N ASN A 98 3.84 -11.00 -23.58
CA ASN A 98 4.47 -9.87 -24.29
C ASN A 98 6.01 -9.96 -24.35
N LEU A 99 6.60 -10.88 -23.58
CA LEU A 99 8.05 -11.14 -23.56
C LEU A 99 8.47 -12.22 -24.57
N ASP A 100 7.52 -13.05 -25.01
CA ASP A 100 7.66 -14.07 -26.06
C ASP A 100 7.27 -13.53 -27.46
#